data_AF-A0A7R7YJH5-F1
#
_entry.id   AF-A0A7R7YJH5-F1
#
_cell.length_a   1.000
_cell.length_b   1.000
_cell.length_c   1.000
_cell.angle_alpha   90.00
_cell.angle_beta   90.00
_cell.angle_gamma   90.00
#
_symmetry.space_group_name_H-M   'P 1'
#
loop_
_entity.id
_entity.type
_entity.pdbx_description
1 polymer ?
#
loop_
_entity_poly.entity_id
_entity_poly.type
_entity_poly.pdbx_seq_one_letter_code
_entity_poly.pdbx_strand_id
1 'polypeptide(L)'
;MPLIALVYTTPWDNYLVWQGVWGYPEGRVLLRLGYVPLEEYLFFLLQPLLTGAFLHRVAGAPPPGAGGLARVVGGGMWLLLAALGVLLLALGGRYLYLGLTLAYFAPVFVLQWAFGGDLLWGWRRALLLGAGLPTLYLWFADAWAIREGIWWISPRYTLGLGAFGLPLEEMVFFLCTNLAVVQGLLLAWHPEALRRLR
;
A
#
# COMPACT_ATOMS: atom_id res chain seq x y z
N MET A 1 2.27 -4.50 13.45
CA MET A 1 2.02 -3.94 12.10
C MET A 1 2.51 -2.51 11.95
N PRO A 2 2.18 -1.53 12.83
CA PRO A 2 2.64 -0.14 12.65
C PRO A 2 4.16 0.02 12.58
N LEU A 3 4.93 -0.69 13.42
CA LEU A 3 6.39 -0.66 13.37
C LEU A 3 6.96 -1.25 12.07
N ILE A 4 6.31 -2.28 11.52
CA ILE A 4 6.72 -2.88 10.24
C ILE A 4 6.48 -1.86 9.13
N ALA A 5 5.31 -1.21 9.10
CA ALA A 5 5.01 -0.15 8.14
C ALA A 5 5.98 1.02 8.26
N LEU A 6 6.27 1.49 9.48
CA LEU A 6 7.25 2.55 9.72
C LEU A 6 8.61 2.19 9.10
N VAL A 7 9.19 1.04 9.46
CA VAL A 7 10.52 0.64 8.97
C VAL A 7 10.52 0.38 7.47
N TYR A 8 9.48 -0.27 6.96
CA TYR A 8 9.39 -0.68 5.56
C TYR A 8 9.11 0.50 4.62
N THR A 9 8.26 1.45 5.00
CA THR A 9 7.92 2.59 4.15
C THR A 9 9.00 3.69 4.18
N THR A 10 9.70 3.86 5.30
CA THR A 10 10.70 4.94 5.49
C THR A 10 11.70 5.09 4.33
N PRO A 11 12.42 4.05 3.86
CA PRO A 11 13.41 4.21 2.80
C PRO A 11 12.77 4.50 1.43
N TRP A 12 11.62 3.90 1.14
CA TRP A 12 10.87 4.14 -0.11
C TRP A 12 10.42 5.60 -0.20
N ASP A 13 9.87 6.10 0.90
CA ASP A 13 9.29 7.43 0.96
C ASP A 13 10.35 8.54 0.92
N ASN A 14 11.46 8.35 1.65
CA ASN A 14 12.60 9.25 1.58
C ASN A 14 13.18 9.35 0.17
N TYR A 15 13.22 8.24 -0.57
CA TYR A 15 13.68 8.26 -1.95
C TYR A 15 12.75 9.08 -2.86
N LEU A 16 11.44 8.96 -2.70
CA LEU A 16 10.47 9.71 -3.49
C LEU A 16 10.57 11.23 -3.26
N VAL A 17 10.63 11.65 -1.99
CA VAL A 17 10.76 13.07 -1.66
C VAL A 17 12.11 13.61 -2.12
N TRP A 18 13.19 12.84 -1.95
CA TRP A 18 14.51 13.22 -2.46
C TRP A 18 14.53 13.39 -3.99
N GLN A 19 13.85 12.52 -4.72
CA GLN A 19 13.71 12.62 -6.19
C GLN A 19 12.74 13.73 -6.63
N GLY A 20 12.01 14.36 -5.70
CA GLY A 20 10.99 15.35 -6.02
C GLY A 20 9.77 14.76 -6.71
N VAL A 21 9.46 13.49 -6.45
CA VAL A 21 8.20 12.87 -6.91
C VAL A 21 7.02 13.57 -6.24
N TRP A 22 7.17 13.91 -4.98
CA TRP A 22 6.20 14.69 -4.23
C TRP A 22 6.90 15.47 -3.11
N GLY A 23 6.20 16.43 -2.51
CA GLY A 23 6.74 17.18 -1.38
C GLY A 23 5.75 18.19 -0.80
N TYR A 24 6.27 19.05 0.08
CA TYR A 24 5.49 20.07 0.78
C TYR A 24 6.00 21.47 0.41
N PRO A 25 5.11 22.48 0.32
CA PRO A 25 5.51 23.88 0.20
C PRO A 25 6.34 24.36 1.41
N GLU A 26 7.08 25.45 1.23
CA GLU A 26 7.80 26.09 2.32
C GLU A 26 6.87 26.54 3.45
N GLY A 27 7.29 26.36 4.70
CA GLY A 27 6.52 26.75 5.89
C GLY A 27 5.34 25.85 6.26
N ARG A 28 5.10 24.74 5.54
CA ARG A 28 4.00 23.79 5.82
C ARG A 28 4.40 22.57 6.66
N VAL A 29 5.67 22.44 7.02
CA VAL A 29 6.24 21.28 7.73
C VAL A 29 6.85 21.74 9.04
N LEU A 30 6.56 21.03 10.13
CA LEU A 30 7.14 21.33 11.45
C LEU A 30 8.62 20.93 11.54
N LEU A 31 8.93 19.69 11.13
CA LEU A 31 10.27 19.11 11.18
C LEU A 31 10.43 18.07 10.07
N ARG A 32 11.65 17.90 9.56
CA ARG A 32 12.01 16.79 8.66
C ARG A 32 12.98 15.83 9.33
N LEU A 33 12.77 14.54 9.11
CA LEU A 33 13.74 13.48 9.42
C LEU A 33 14.21 12.92 8.08
N GLY A 34 15.48 13.13 7.73
CA GLY A 34 15.93 12.92 6.35
C GLY A 34 15.25 13.90 5.39
N TYR A 35 14.59 13.40 4.36
CA TYR A 35 13.87 14.21 3.37
C TYR A 35 12.39 14.41 3.74
N VAL A 36 11.85 13.52 4.56
CA VAL A 36 10.41 13.38 4.81
C VAL A 36 9.99 14.13 6.08
N PRO A 37 8.82 14.80 6.10
CA PRO A 37 8.28 15.44 7.30
C PRO A 37 7.92 14.47 8.43
N LEU A 38 8.04 14.93 9.68
CA LEU A 38 7.63 14.15 10.86
C LEU A 38 6.17 13.69 10.76
N GLU A 39 5.30 14.53 10.22
CA GLU A 39 3.88 14.30 10.02
C GLU A 39 3.63 13.04 9.17
N GLU A 40 4.49 12.77 8.19
CA GLU A 40 4.41 11.58 7.34
C GLU A 40 4.80 10.30 8.09
N TYR A 41 5.82 10.38 8.97
CA TYR A 41 6.15 9.24 9.86
C TYR A 41 5.01 8.93 10.83
N LEU A 42 4.29 9.95 11.29
CA LEU A 42 3.07 9.75 12.08
C LEU A 42 1.98 9.11 11.23
N PHE A 43 1.86 9.48 9.95
CA PHE A 43 0.94 8.83 9.01
C PHE A 43 1.27 7.34 8.81
N PHE A 44 2.54 6.97 8.67
CA PHE A 44 2.97 5.56 8.57
C PHE A 44 2.54 4.70 9.77
N LEU A 45 2.37 5.32 10.94
CA LEU A 45 1.85 4.67 12.14
C LEU A 45 0.31 4.70 12.18
N LEU A 46 -0.28 5.84 11.83
CA LEU A 46 -1.73 6.08 11.89
C LEU A 46 -2.48 5.22 10.89
N GLN A 47 -2.03 5.12 9.64
CA GLN A 47 -2.74 4.36 8.61
C GLN A 47 -2.91 2.87 8.99
N PRO A 48 -1.86 2.12 9.40
CA PRO A 48 -2.04 0.74 9.85
C PRO A 48 -2.95 0.61 11.08
N LEU A 49 -2.95 1.58 11.98
CA LEU A 49 -3.85 1.59 13.14
C LEU A 49 -5.31 1.78 12.70
N LEU A 50 -5.58 2.76 11.83
CA LEU A 50 -6.91 3.03 11.28
C LEU A 50 -7.43 1.82 10.48
N THR A 51 -6.64 1.34 9.52
CA THR A 51 -7.01 0.22 8.66
C THR A 51 -7.13 -1.08 9.46
N GLY A 52 -6.23 -1.32 10.41
CA GLY A 52 -6.29 -2.48 11.29
C GLY A 52 -7.50 -2.48 12.23
N ALA A 53 -7.83 -1.32 12.82
CA ALA A 53 -9.02 -1.16 13.67
C ALA A 53 -10.31 -1.35 12.86
N PHE A 54 -10.38 -0.78 11.66
CA PHE A 54 -11.50 -0.99 10.75
C PHE A 54 -11.64 -2.45 10.33
N LEU A 55 -10.53 -3.08 9.92
CA LEU A 55 -10.50 -4.50 9.57
C LEU A 55 -11.01 -5.37 10.71
N HIS A 56 -10.60 -5.09 11.95
CA HIS A 56 -11.06 -5.84 13.12
C HIS A 56 -12.59 -5.79 13.31
N ARG A 57 -13.25 -4.72 12.87
CA ARG A 57 -14.72 -4.61 12.92
C ARG A 57 -15.43 -5.38 11.81
N VAL A 58 -14.81 -5.51 10.64
CA VAL A 58 -15.42 -6.18 9.48
C VAL A 58 -14.98 -7.64 9.34
N ALA A 59 -13.88 -8.02 9.97
CA ALA A 59 -13.38 -9.38 10.01
C ALA A 59 -14.20 -10.20 11.04
N GLY A 60 -14.84 -11.27 10.57
CA GLY A 60 -15.54 -12.24 11.42
C GLY A 60 -14.62 -13.35 11.96
N ALA A 61 -15.15 -14.56 12.11
CA ALA A 61 -14.33 -15.73 12.41
C ALA A 61 -13.52 -16.15 11.16
N PRO A 62 -12.29 -16.70 11.33
CA PRO A 62 -11.50 -17.24 10.23
C PRO A 62 -12.31 -18.29 9.41
N PRO A 63 -12.59 -18.01 8.12
CA PRO A 63 -13.26 -18.96 7.25
C PRO A 63 -12.28 -20.09 6.84
N PRO A 64 -12.78 -21.22 6.32
CA PRO A 64 -11.91 -22.20 5.70
C PRO A 64 -11.17 -21.60 4.50
N GLY A 65 -9.97 -22.09 4.25
CA GLY A 65 -9.20 -21.74 3.06
C GLY A 65 -9.91 -22.15 1.77
N ALA A 66 -9.65 -21.40 0.71
CA ALA A 66 -10.04 -21.79 -0.65
C ALA A 66 -9.14 -22.93 -1.19
N GLY A 67 -9.37 -23.33 -2.45
CA GLY A 67 -8.49 -24.28 -3.13
C GLY A 67 -7.11 -23.68 -3.45
N GLY A 68 -6.10 -24.54 -3.61
CA GLY A 68 -4.72 -24.13 -3.91
C GLY A 68 -4.54 -23.29 -5.18
N LEU A 69 -5.50 -23.35 -6.11
CA LEU A 69 -5.51 -22.50 -7.31
C LEU A 69 -5.48 -21.01 -6.96
N ALA A 70 -6.08 -20.58 -5.84
CA ALA A 70 -6.06 -19.19 -5.41
C ALA A 70 -4.62 -18.68 -5.14
N ARG A 71 -3.76 -19.54 -4.59
CA ARG A 71 -2.33 -19.23 -4.36
C ARG A 71 -1.60 -19.04 -5.67
N VAL A 72 -1.82 -19.93 -6.64
CA VAL A 72 -1.16 -19.89 -7.95
C VAL A 72 -1.61 -18.68 -8.76
N VAL A 73 -2.92 -18.46 -8.87
CA VAL A 73 -3.48 -17.34 -9.66
C VAL A 73 -3.10 -16.00 -9.05
N GLY A 74 -3.31 -15.82 -7.74
CA GLY A 74 -2.97 -14.55 -7.08
C GLY A 74 -1.47 -14.31 -6.99
N GLY A 75 -0.67 -15.35 -6.70
CA GLY A 75 0.79 -15.26 -6.72
C GLY A 75 1.33 -14.90 -8.11
N GLY A 76 0.78 -15.53 -9.16
CA GLY A 76 1.11 -15.23 -10.55
C GLY A 76 0.74 -13.79 -10.95
N MET A 77 -0.44 -13.32 -10.54
CA MET A 77 -0.87 -11.94 -10.76
C MET A 77 0.09 -10.93 -10.12
N TRP A 78 0.45 -11.13 -8.84
CA TRP A 78 1.39 -10.23 -8.16
C TRP A 78 2.81 -10.32 -8.73
N LEU A 79 3.21 -11.48 -9.24
CA LEU A 79 4.51 -11.64 -9.90
C LEU A 79 4.56 -10.83 -11.20
N LEU A 80 3.48 -10.86 -11.99
CA LEU A 80 3.34 -10.04 -13.18
C LEU A 80 3.35 -8.54 -12.84
N LEU A 81 2.68 -8.13 -11.76
CA LEU A 81 2.69 -6.74 -11.31
C LEU A 81 4.07 -6.31 -10.78
N ALA A 82 4.80 -7.20 -10.09
CA ALA A 82 6.18 -6.93 -9.68
C ALA A 82 7.11 -6.76 -10.89
N ALA A 83 7.00 -7.65 -11.89
CA ALA A 83 7.75 -7.55 -13.14
C ALA A 83 7.42 -6.26 -13.90
N LEU A 84 6.14 -5.89 -13.95
CA LEU A 84 5.70 -4.60 -14.50
C LEU A 84 6.31 -3.43 -13.74
N GLY A 85 6.31 -3.46 -12.41
CA GLY A 85 6.94 -2.43 -11.58
C GLY A 85 8.43 -2.23 -11.91
N VAL A 86 9.19 -3.33 -12.04
CA VAL A 86 10.60 -3.30 -12.44
C VAL A 86 10.78 -2.72 -13.85
N LEU A 87 9.92 -3.11 -14.80
CA LEU A 87 9.95 -2.56 -16.15
C LEU A 87 9.69 -1.04 -16.14
N LEU A 88 8.66 -0.58 -15.42
CA LEU A 88 8.32 0.84 -15.31
C LEU A 88 9.44 1.64 -14.64
N LEU A 89 10.10 1.06 -13.64
CA LEU A 89 11.30 1.63 -13.03
C LEU A 89 12.44 1.82 -14.02
N ALA A 90 12.71 0.81 -14.84
CA ALA A 90 13.76 0.87 -15.86
C ALA A 90 13.48 1.93 -16.94
N LEU A 91 12.20 2.20 -17.24
CA LEU A 91 11.79 3.27 -18.15
C LEU A 91 11.94 4.68 -17.54
N GLY A 92 11.81 4.80 -16.22
CA GLY A 92 12.01 6.06 -15.48
C GLY A 92 11.03 7.18 -15.87
N GLY A 93 11.40 8.42 -15.56
CA GLY A 93 10.60 9.61 -15.90
C GLY A 93 9.17 9.52 -15.36
N ARG A 94 8.17 9.67 -16.25
CA ARG A 94 6.73 9.61 -15.91
C ARG A 94 6.24 8.27 -15.34
N TYR A 95 7.05 7.22 -15.45
CA TYR A 95 6.74 5.88 -14.94
C TYR A 95 7.32 5.63 -13.54
N LEU A 96 8.16 6.55 -13.03
CA LEU A 96 8.93 6.34 -11.82
C LEU A 96 8.03 6.07 -10.61
N TYR A 97 6.98 6.86 -10.41
CA TYR A 97 6.17 6.72 -9.20
C TYR A 97 5.41 5.38 -9.20
N LEU A 98 4.68 5.07 -10.27
CA LEU A 98 3.97 3.79 -10.38
C LEU A 98 4.93 2.59 -10.31
N GLY A 99 6.06 2.69 -11.00
CA GLY A 99 7.08 1.66 -11.05
C GLY A 99 7.63 1.35 -9.66
N LEU A 100 8.01 2.39 -8.90
CA LEU A 100 8.47 2.25 -7.52
C LEU A 100 7.40 1.62 -6.65
N THR A 101 6.15 2.08 -6.71
CA THR A 101 5.06 1.52 -5.91
C THR A 101 4.90 0.02 -6.16
N LEU A 102 4.80 -0.39 -7.43
CA LEU A 102 4.61 -1.80 -7.78
C LEU A 102 5.85 -2.65 -7.45
N ALA A 103 7.05 -2.19 -7.81
CA ALA A 103 8.29 -2.93 -7.56
C ALA A 103 8.60 -3.08 -6.08
N TYR A 104 8.17 -2.13 -5.25
CA TYR A 104 8.36 -2.17 -3.81
C TYR A 104 7.36 -3.12 -3.13
N PHE A 105 6.06 -2.94 -3.36
CA PHE A 105 5.02 -3.66 -2.62
C PHE A 105 4.66 -5.03 -3.22
N ALA A 106 4.62 -5.18 -4.55
CA ALA A 106 4.15 -6.41 -5.19
C ALA A 106 4.97 -7.66 -4.82
N PRO A 107 6.31 -7.62 -4.66
CA PRO A 107 7.09 -8.78 -4.21
C PRO A 107 6.63 -9.31 -2.84
N VAL A 108 6.24 -8.43 -1.91
CA VAL A 108 5.68 -8.85 -0.62
C VAL A 108 4.36 -9.59 -0.81
N PHE A 109 3.52 -9.13 -1.75
CA PHE A 109 2.25 -9.78 -2.06
C PHE A 109 2.44 -11.12 -2.76
N VAL A 110 3.46 -11.28 -3.60
CA VAL A 110 3.85 -12.60 -4.14
C VAL A 110 4.09 -13.58 -2.99
N LEU A 111 4.89 -13.20 -1.99
CA LEU A 111 5.18 -14.05 -0.84
C LEU A 111 3.92 -14.35 -0.02
N GLN A 112 3.09 -13.34 0.26
CA GLN A 112 1.84 -13.52 1.01
C GLN A 112 0.85 -14.46 0.30
N TRP A 113 0.69 -14.32 -1.02
CA TRP A 113 -0.21 -15.17 -1.80
C TRP A 113 0.35 -16.56 -2.04
N ALA A 114 1.67 -16.68 -2.25
CA ALA A 114 2.34 -17.97 -2.31
C ALA A 114 2.18 -18.72 -0.99
N PHE A 115 2.27 -18.04 0.16
CA PHE A 115 2.13 -18.64 1.48
C PHE A 115 0.67 -18.99 1.85
N GLY A 116 -0.26 -18.06 1.66
CA GLY A 116 -1.63 -18.15 2.19
C GLY A 116 -2.72 -17.53 1.32
N GLY A 117 -2.52 -17.44 0.00
CA GLY A 117 -3.51 -16.88 -0.92
C GLY A 117 -4.87 -17.60 -0.89
N ASP A 118 -4.88 -18.89 -0.56
CA ASP A 118 -6.11 -19.64 -0.31
C ASP A 118 -6.87 -19.14 0.92
N LEU A 119 -6.16 -18.79 1.99
CA LEU A 119 -6.73 -18.24 3.22
C LEU A 119 -7.25 -16.82 2.97
N LEU A 120 -6.45 -15.98 2.31
CA LEU A 120 -6.84 -14.62 1.90
C LEU A 120 -8.09 -14.62 1.03
N TRP A 121 -8.19 -15.58 0.09
CA TRP A 121 -9.38 -15.72 -0.74
C TRP A 121 -10.61 -16.20 0.03
N GLY A 122 -10.43 -17.06 1.05
CA GLY A 122 -11.49 -17.38 2.00
C GLY A 122 -12.03 -16.12 2.68
N TRP A 123 -11.13 -15.20 3.04
CA TRP A 123 -11.43 -13.89 3.61
C TRP A 123 -11.81 -12.78 2.60
N ARG A 124 -12.06 -13.09 1.33
CA ARG A 124 -12.26 -12.09 0.25
C ARG A 124 -13.18 -10.92 0.60
N ARG A 125 -14.25 -11.13 1.37
CA ARG A 125 -15.14 -10.03 1.81
C ARG A 125 -14.43 -9.08 2.76
N ALA A 126 -13.76 -9.60 3.80
CA ALA A 126 -12.98 -8.78 4.72
C ALA A 126 -11.76 -8.15 4.04
N LEU A 127 -11.14 -8.86 3.09
CA LEU A 127 -10.06 -8.32 2.27
C LEU A 127 -10.52 -7.13 1.42
N LEU A 128 -11.62 -7.28 0.67
CA LEU A 128 -12.16 -6.24 -0.19
C LEU A 128 -12.65 -5.03 0.61
N LEU A 129 -13.42 -5.24 1.69
CA LEU A 129 -13.93 -4.15 2.52
C LEU A 129 -12.80 -3.49 3.31
N GLY A 130 -11.95 -4.29 3.95
CA GLY A 130 -10.87 -3.84 4.81
C GLY A 130 -9.78 -3.09 4.06
N ALA A 131 -9.48 -3.43 2.81
CA ALA A 131 -8.57 -2.66 1.98
C ALA A 131 -9.28 -1.53 1.25
N GLY A 132 -10.45 -1.80 0.67
CA GLY A 132 -11.16 -0.87 -0.21
C GLY A 132 -11.71 0.37 0.51
N LEU A 133 -12.38 0.21 1.64
CA LEU A 133 -13.01 1.36 2.32
C LEU A 133 -11.97 2.33 2.92
N PRO A 134 -10.92 1.89 3.63
CA PRO A 134 -9.84 2.77 4.05
C PRO A 134 -9.12 3.42 2.86
N THR A 135 -8.93 2.69 1.75
CA THR A 135 -8.31 3.26 0.53
C THR A 135 -9.15 4.40 -0.03
N LEU A 136 -10.46 4.19 -0.18
CA LEU A 136 -11.36 5.25 -0.66
C LEU A 136 -11.36 6.46 0.28
N TYR A 137 -11.40 6.23 1.59
CA TYR A 137 -11.31 7.30 2.59
C TYR A 137 -10.02 8.12 2.43
N LEU A 138 -8.87 7.45 2.30
CA LEU A 138 -7.58 8.11 2.12
C LEU A 138 -7.49 8.83 0.78
N TRP A 139 -8.05 8.28 -0.30
CA TRP A 139 -8.12 9.00 -1.57
C TRP A 139 -8.87 10.33 -1.44
N PHE A 140 -9.99 10.36 -0.72
CA PHE A 140 -10.74 11.59 -0.50
C PHE A 140 -9.97 12.59 0.36
N ALA A 141 -9.40 12.12 1.48
CA ALA A 141 -8.60 12.97 2.37
C ALA A 141 -7.42 13.58 1.62
N ASP A 142 -6.78 12.79 0.78
CA ASP A 142 -5.56 13.18 0.10
C ASP A 142 -5.81 14.08 -1.10
N ALA A 143 -6.82 13.76 -1.91
CA ALA A 143 -7.29 14.66 -2.96
C ALA A 143 -7.69 16.04 -2.40
N TRP A 144 -8.30 16.07 -1.21
CA TRP A 144 -8.60 17.33 -0.53
C TRP A 144 -7.32 18.05 -0.08
N ALA A 145 -6.38 17.35 0.55
CA ALA A 145 -5.13 17.94 1.01
C ALA A 145 -4.30 18.57 -0.13
N ILE A 146 -4.19 17.89 -1.27
CA ILE A 146 -3.51 18.40 -2.46
C ILE A 146 -4.23 19.63 -3.03
N ARG A 147 -5.57 19.62 -3.06
CA ARG A 147 -6.36 20.78 -3.53
C ARG A 147 -6.17 22.02 -2.67
N GLU A 148 -6.01 21.84 -1.36
CA GLU A 148 -5.71 22.94 -0.43
C GLU A 148 -4.23 23.37 -0.45
N GLY A 149 -3.41 22.73 -1.29
CA GLY A 149 -1.98 23.01 -1.41
C GLY A 149 -1.21 22.68 -0.13
N ILE A 150 -1.68 21.71 0.67
CA ILE A 150 -0.93 21.21 1.83
C ILE A 150 0.36 20.55 1.37
N TRP A 151 0.25 19.73 0.32
CA TRP A 151 1.35 19.04 -0.31
C TRP A 151 1.08 18.88 -1.81
N TRP A 152 2.08 18.44 -2.58
CA TRP A 152 1.99 18.35 -4.03
C TRP A 152 2.65 17.08 -4.55
N ILE A 153 2.17 16.62 -5.70
CA ILE A 153 2.76 15.53 -6.49
C ILE A 153 3.23 16.09 -7.83
N SER A 154 4.44 15.74 -8.24
CA SER A 154 5.07 16.23 -9.45
C SER A 154 4.50 15.55 -10.69
N PRO A 155 3.94 16.31 -11.66
CA PRO A 155 3.45 15.75 -12.92
C PRO A 155 4.54 15.03 -13.73
N ARG A 156 5.82 15.38 -13.51
CA ARG A 156 6.98 14.79 -14.20
C ARG A 156 7.10 13.28 -13.98
N TYR A 157 6.69 12.79 -12.81
CA TYR A 157 6.90 11.40 -12.39
C TYR A 157 5.61 10.56 -12.39
N THR A 158 4.53 11.13 -12.94
CA THR A 158 3.20 10.51 -13.04
C THR A 158 2.77 10.31 -14.48
N LEU A 159 1.92 9.31 -14.70
CA LEU A 159 1.31 9.00 -15.99
C LEU A 159 0.31 10.05 -16.46
N GLY A 160 -0.13 10.97 -15.60
CA GLY A 160 -1.18 11.95 -15.93
C GLY A 160 -2.58 11.32 -16.01
N LEU A 161 -2.73 10.06 -15.58
CA LEU A 161 -4.02 9.45 -15.30
C LEU A 161 -4.40 9.73 -13.86
N GLY A 162 -5.67 9.93 -13.56
CA GLY A 162 -6.13 10.20 -12.21
C GLY A 162 -7.63 10.39 -12.12
N ALA A 163 -8.13 10.46 -10.89
CA ALA A 163 -9.54 10.73 -10.59
C ALA A 163 -9.64 11.71 -9.43
N PHE A 164 -10.62 12.61 -9.47
CA PHE A 164 -10.90 13.59 -8.40
C PHE A 164 -9.71 14.49 -8.01
N GLY A 165 -8.74 14.68 -8.91
CA GLY A 165 -7.52 15.46 -8.64
C GLY A 165 -6.38 14.64 -8.04
N LEU A 166 -6.56 13.33 -7.87
CA LEU A 166 -5.55 12.41 -7.37
C LEU A 166 -4.93 11.60 -8.54
N PRO A 167 -3.59 11.57 -8.68
CA PRO A 167 -2.92 10.71 -9.66
C PRO A 167 -3.18 9.23 -9.41
N LEU A 168 -3.20 8.43 -10.48
CA LEU A 168 -3.36 6.98 -10.41
C LEU A 168 -2.31 6.33 -9.49
N GLU A 169 -1.09 6.86 -9.49
CA GLU A 169 0.01 6.34 -8.69
C GLU A 169 -0.24 6.44 -7.19
N GLU A 170 -0.77 7.59 -6.76
CA GLU A 170 -1.18 7.85 -5.38
C GLU A 170 -2.36 6.94 -5.00
N MET A 171 -3.31 6.79 -5.92
CA MET A 171 -4.45 5.89 -5.74
C MET A 171 -3.98 4.44 -5.50
N VAL A 172 -3.03 3.97 -6.32
CA VAL A 172 -2.43 2.64 -6.21
C VAL A 172 -1.57 2.52 -4.95
N PHE A 173 -0.86 3.57 -4.55
CA PHE A 173 -0.07 3.59 -3.32
C PHE A 173 -0.94 3.33 -2.09
N PHE A 174 -2.05 4.06 -1.92
CA PHE A 174 -2.97 3.81 -0.80
C PHE A 174 -3.60 2.41 -0.84
N LEU A 175 -3.90 1.91 -2.04
CA LEU A 175 -4.39 0.53 -2.19
C LEU A 175 -3.32 -0.48 -1.74
N CYS A 176 -2.07 -0.34 -2.19
CA CYS A 176 -0.97 -1.23 -1.83
C CYS A 176 -0.69 -1.20 -0.33
N THR A 177 -0.59 -0.04 0.29
CA THR A 177 -0.34 0.08 1.74
C THR A 177 -1.47 -0.53 2.56
N ASN A 178 -2.74 -0.31 2.19
CA ASN A 178 -3.87 -0.95 2.86
C ASN A 178 -3.92 -2.47 2.62
N LEU A 179 -3.61 -2.94 1.41
CA LEU A 179 -3.48 -4.37 1.11
C LEU A 179 -2.37 -5.01 1.96
N ALA A 180 -1.22 -4.36 2.13
CA ALA A 180 -0.13 -4.87 2.96
C ALA A 180 -0.57 -5.08 4.41
N VAL A 181 -1.26 -4.08 4.99
CA VAL A 181 -1.80 -4.16 6.35
C VAL A 181 -2.86 -5.25 6.46
N VAL A 182 -3.85 -5.25 5.57
CA VAL A 182 -5.00 -6.15 5.66
C VAL A 182 -4.60 -7.59 5.46
N GLN A 183 -3.82 -7.89 4.41
CA GLN A 183 -3.35 -9.25 4.15
C GLN A 183 -2.45 -9.75 5.28
N GLY A 184 -1.54 -8.90 5.77
CA GLY A 184 -0.66 -9.25 6.88
C GLY A 184 -1.42 -9.61 8.15
N LEU A 185 -2.45 -8.82 8.51
CA LEU A 185 -3.30 -9.10 9.67
C LEU A 185 -4.17 -10.35 9.48
N LEU A 186 -4.83 -10.50 8.33
CA LEU A 186 -5.68 -11.68 8.05
C LEU A 186 -4.87 -12.98 8.10
N LEU A 187 -3.65 -12.99 7.55
CA LEU A 187 -2.76 -14.15 7.64
C LEU A 187 -2.30 -14.38 9.08
N ALA A 188 -1.91 -13.32 9.80
CA ALA A 188 -1.44 -13.44 11.19
C ALA A 188 -2.53 -13.96 12.15
N TRP A 189 -3.81 -13.66 11.88
CA TRP A 189 -4.94 -14.11 12.69
C TRP A 189 -5.46 -15.50 12.30
N HIS A 190 -5.00 -16.08 11.19
CA HIS A 190 -5.56 -17.33 10.68
C HIS A 190 -4.89 -18.56 11.34
N PRO A 191 -5.63 -19.47 11.99
CA PRO A 191 -5.04 -20.65 12.67
C PRO A 191 -4.28 -21.60 11.73
N GLU A 192 -4.79 -21.81 10.51
CA GLU A 192 -4.06 -22.56 9.46
C GLU A 192 -2.72 -21.92 9.07
N ALA A 193 -2.64 -20.58 8.98
CA ALA A 193 -1.38 -19.91 8.68
C ALA A 193 -0.34 -20.17 9.79
N LEU A 194 -0.77 -20.11 11.06
CA LEU A 194 0.09 -20.44 12.20
C LEU A 194 0.54 -21.91 12.20
N ARG A 195 -0.31 -22.84 11.72
CA ARG A 195 0.07 -24.25 11.56
C ARG A 195 1.12 -24.44 10.46
N ARG A 196 1.07 -23.68 9.36
CA ARG A 196 2.07 -23.74 8.28
C ARG A 196 3.45 -23.22 8.66
N LEU A 197 3.56 -22.44 9.74
CA LEU A 197 4.83 -21.91 10.25
C LEU A 197 5.54 -22.85 11.23
N ARG A 198 4.86 -23.92 11.68
CA ARG A 198 5.41 -24.93 12.60
C ARG A 198 5.87 -26.14 11.81
#